data_AF-F6U6Z4-F1
#
_entry.id   AF-F6U6Z4-F1
#
_cell.length_a   1.000
_cell.length_b   1.000
_cell.length_c   1.000
_cell.angle_alpha   90.00
_cell.angle_beta   90.00
_cell.angle_gamma   90.00
#
_symmetry.space_group_name_H-M   'P 1'
#
loop_
_entity.id
_entity.type
_entity.pdbx_description
1 polymer ?
#
loop_
_entity_poly.entity_id
_entity_poly.type
_entity_poly.pdbx_seq_one_letter_code
_entity_poly.pdbx_strand_id
1 'polypeptide(L)'
;MYRTICISCVVLLSFISLVNSAPAPTKRPQQPVSQNEAQAPPDANPVNTGLYYDQYLQKVIKLLESDESFKKKMETADLDDIKNGALSNELYSVSGEIRTKLDALKKEELNRLRKILHAKVELDKGRKVQRSGYLKQIANHLDHGSPHTFEADDLTKLIKTATSDLENFDRDRHEEFKKFEMRREMKREEKLKMLDEQERKKAEDDYRKHQQELADKSSIHHPGSKAQLEDVWNEEDGLGEQEFNPKTFFKMHDVNGDGYMDSMELEAIFDKDLSKVYADNSEESIMQMEEERTRMREHVMKEVDKNNDGLITLEEFLKYSDTPEFANPDENSYKTIDQMLLEHTLYTQDELRKYRENISDQEQEIKAKLEQAQLAAQQAQQAQAAQQAQAAQQAQAAQQAQAAQQAQAAQQAQAAQQAQAAQQAQAAQQAQAAQQAQAAQQAQAAQQAQ
;
A
#
# COMPACT_ATOMS: atom_id res chain seq x y z
N MET A 1 7.85 77.26 57.91
CA MET A 1 8.27 78.33 56.99
C MET A 1 7.17 78.52 55.96
N TYR A 2 6.73 79.77 55.78
CA TYR A 2 5.90 80.39 54.73
C TYR A 2 5.73 79.56 53.42
N ARG A 3 4.61 79.57 52.67
CA ARG A 3 3.55 80.57 52.50
C ARG A 3 2.37 79.99 51.68
N THR A 4 1.20 80.53 51.99
CA THR A 4 -0.13 80.57 51.36
C THR A 4 -0.15 80.79 49.83
N ILE A 5 -1.24 80.37 49.15
CA ILE A 5 -2.21 81.24 48.40
C ILE A 5 -3.27 80.41 47.62
N CYS A 6 -4.54 80.74 47.85
CA CYS A 6 -5.74 80.34 47.11
C CYS A 6 -5.78 80.91 45.68
N ILE A 7 -6.58 80.33 44.78
CA ILE A 7 -7.49 81.07 43.87
C ILE A 7 -8.60 80.12 43.38
N SER A 8 -9.80 80.68 43.36
CA SER A 8 -11.10 80.11 43.02
C SER A 8 -11.44 80.35 41.53
N CYS A 9 -12.63 79.89 41.12
CA CYS A 9 -13.38 80.21 39.89
C CYS A 9 -13.15 79.32 38.65
N VAL A 10 -14.11 78.96 37.77
CA VAL A 10 -15.58 78.85 37.68
C VAL A 10 -15.87 78.53 36.18
N VAL A 11 -17.07 78.02 35.84
CA VAL A 11 -17.70 77.88 34.50
C VAL A 11 -17.44 76.56 33.74
N LEU A 12 -18.39 75.61 33.67
CA LEU A 12 -19.63 75.51 32.86
C LEU A 12 -19.42 75.25 31.35
N LEU A 13 -19.88 74.04 30.94
CA LEU A 13 -20.60 73.67 29.70
C LEU A 13 -20.52 74.61 28.49
N SER A 14 -20.08 74.13 27.31
CA SER A 14 -20.88 74.06 26.06
C SER A 14 -20.09 73.79 24.75
N PHE A 15 -20.55 72.76 24.01
CA PHE A 15 -20.80 72.70 22.55
C PHE A 15 -19.67 72.66 21.45
N ILE A 16 -19.77 71.60 20.61
CA ILE A 16 -19.68 71.52 19.12
C ILE A 16 -18.38 71.03 18.42
N SER A 17 -18.47 69.77 17.99
CA SER A 17 -18.18 69.11 16.68
C SER A 17 -17.01 69.49 15.72
N LEU A 18 -16.41 68.40 15.16
CA LEU A 18 -15.79 68.21 13.81
C LEU A 18 -14.38 68.83 13.62
N VAL A 19 -13.28 68.22 13.09
CA VAL A 19 -13.00 67.18 12.06
C VAL A 19 -11.50 66.70 12.17
N ASN A 20 -11.20 65.46 11.72
CA ASN A 20 -9.94 64.84 11.19
C ASN A 20 -8.55 65.01 11.85
N SER A 21 -7.94 63.87 12.25
CA SER A 21 -6.82 63.20 11.54
C SER A 21 -6.13 62.14 12.41
N ALA A 22 -5.91 60.94 11.87
CA ALA A 22 -5.16 59.86 12.51
C ALA A 22 -3.63 60.06 12.43
N PRO A 23 -2.85 59.38 13.29
CA PRO A 23 -1.87 58.45 12.73
C PRO A 23 -1.81 57.08 13.46
N ALA A 24 -1.33 56.10 12.68
CA ALA A 24 -1.39 54.65 12.90
C ALA A 24 -0.42 54.09 13.96
N PRO A 25 -0.69 52.89 14.51
CA PRO A 25 0.32 52.06 15.17
C PRO A 25 1.04 51.11 14.19
N THR A 26 2.27 50.80 14.58
CA THR A 26 3.41 50.31 13.82
C THR A 26 3.28 48.85 13.33
N LYS A 27 3.70 48.60 12.08
CA LYS A 27 3.78 47.27 11.44
C LYS A 27 4.87 46.40 12.08
N ARG A 28 4.50 45.17 12.48
CA ARG A 28 5.42 44.03 12.68
C ARG A 28 5.79 43.46 11.28
N PRO A 29 7.03 43.01 11.01
CA PRO A 29 7.44 42.61 9.66
C PRO A 29 6.68 41.37 9.18
N GLN A 30 5.98 41.50 8.04
CA GLN A 30 5.36 40.38 7.33
C GLN A 30 6.43 39.69 6.47
N GLN A 31 6.65 38.39 6.71
CA GLN A 31 7.21 37.49 5.70
C GLN A 31 6.15 37.21 4.63
N PRO A 32 6.54 37.00 3.36
CA PRO A 32 5.63 36.97 2.23
C PRO A 32 4.73 35.72 2.26
N VAL A 33 3.42 35.94 2.31
CA VAL A 33 2.38 34.92 2.18
C VAL A 33 2.40 34.40 0.74
N SER A 34 2.91 33.20 0.53
CA SER A 34 2.59 32.40 -0.64
C SER A 34 1.15 31.93 -0.50
N GLN A 35 0.36 32.15 -1.55
CA GLN A 35 -1.02 31.67 -1.65
C GLN A 35 -1.01 30.13 -1.59
N ASN A 36 -1.33 29.56 -0.42
CA ASN A 36 -1.85 28.20 -0.35
C ASN A 36 -3.35 28.32 -0.13
N GLU A 37 -4.08 27.66 -1.02
CA GLU A 37 -5.52 27.48 -0.99
C GLU A 37 -5.96 27.08 0.42
N ALA A 38 -7.00 27.75 0.91
CA ALA A 38 -7.65 27.41 2.16
C ALA A 38 -8.11 25.94 2.09
N GLN A 39 -7.39 25.06 2.78
CA GLN A 39 -7.94 23.77 3.16
C GLN A 39 -9.17 24.03 4.02
N ALA A 40 -10.27 23.38 3.66
CA ALA A 40 -11.44 23.25 4.51
C ALA A 40 -11.01 22.75 5.91
N PRO A 41 -11.76 23.07 6.98
CA PRO A 41 -11.47 22.55 8.31
C PRO A 41 -11.31 21.01 8.22
N PRO A 42 -10.39 20.41 8.98
CA PRO A 42 -10.29 18.95 9.02
C PRO A 42 -11.66 18.44 9.49
N ASP A 43 -12.35 17.73 8.60
CA ASP A 43 -13.46 16.86 9.00
C ASP A 43 -12.97 16.04 10.18
N ALA A 44 -13.78 15.96 11.25
CA ALA A 44 -13.55 15.14 12.44
C ALA A 44 -12.85 13.83 12.07
N ASN A 45 -11.77 13.49 12.80
CA ASN A 45 -10.90 12.35 12.54
C ASN A 45 -11.73 11.14 12.09
N PRO A 46 -11.67 10.72 10.82
CA PRO A 46 -12.49 9.62 10.36
C PRO A 46 -11.97 8.35 11.05
N VAL A 47 -12.87 7.59 11.67
CA VAL A 47 -12.61 6.33 12.40
C VAL A 47 -11.64 5.47 11.59
N ASN A 48 -10.34 5.50 11.92
CA ASN A 48 -9.33 4.79 11.15
C ASN A 48 -9.31 3.35 11.64
N THR A 49 -9.96 2.48 10.88
CA THR A 49 -10.14 1.08 11.25
C THR A 49 -8.86 0.24 11.16
N GLY A 50 -7.73 0.83 10.77
CA GLY A 50 -6.44 0.14 10.63
C GLY A 50 -6.33 -0.74 9.38
N LEU A 51 -7.40 -0.89 8.60
CA LEU A 51 -7.41 -1.66 7.37
C LEU A 51 -6.66 -0.94 6.23
N TYR A 52 -5.97 -1.71 5.37
CA TYR A 52 -5.23 -1.14 4.23
C TYR A 52 -6.11 -0.48 3.16
N TYR A 53 -7.44 -0.66 3.23
CA TYR A 53 -8.47 -0.07 2.37
C TYR A 53 -9.49 0.76 3.17
N ASP A 54 -9.18 1.13 4.41
CA ASP A 54 -10.04 1.93 5.29
C ASP A 54 -10.54 3.22 4.62
N GLN A 55 -9.64 3.97 3.98
CA GLN A 55 -10.02 5.19 3.25
C GLN A 55 -11.03 4.93 2.11
N TYR A 56 -10.94 3.77 1.45
CA TYR A 56 -11.90 3.39 0.42
C TYR A 56 -13.24 3.01 1.04
N LEU A 57 -13.22 2.21 2.11
CA LEU A 57 -14.41 1.83 2.88
C LEU A 57 -15.17 3.07 3.38
N GLN A 58 -14.49 4.02 4.02
CA GLN A 58 -15.08 5.27 4.51
C GLN A 58 -15.67 6.11 3.38
N LYS A 59 -14.96 6.26 2.25
CA LYS A 59 -15.49 7.00 1.08
C LYS A 59 -16.75 6.37 0.52
N VAL A 60 -16.81 5.03 0.46
CA VAL A 60 -18.00 4.29 0.02
C VAL A 60 -19.15 4.49 1.00
N ILE A 61 -18.92 4.33 2.30
CA ILE A 61 -19.95 4.51 3.34
C ILE A 61 -20.47 5.95 3.34
N LYS A 62 -19.60 6.96 3.41
CA LYS A 62 -20.00 8.39 3.40
C LYS A 62 -20.82 8.75 2.16
N LEU A 63 -20.49 8.15 1.01
CA LEU A 63 -21.24 8.36 -0.23
C LEU A 63 -22.60 7.67 -0.20
N LEU A 64 -22.71 6.47 0.38
CA LEU A 64 -23.98 5.75 0.55
C LEU A 64 -24.89 6.43 1.59
N GLU A 65 -24.32 6.96 2.68
CA GLU A 65 -25.03 7.71 3.72
C GLU A 65 -25.61 9.04 3.21
N SER A 66 -25.07 9.57 2.11
CA SER A 66 -25.61 10.79 1.49
C SER A 66 -27.01 10.60 0.89
N ASP A 67 -27.44 9.35 0.68
CA ASP A 67 -28.82 9.01 0.31
C ASP A 67 -29.65 8.71 1.56
N GLU A 68 -30.63 9.57 1.87
CA GLU A 68 -31.53 9.36 3.02
C GLU A 68 -32.24 8.00 3.00
N SER A 69 -32.58 7.50 1.81
CA SER A 69 -33.32 6.24 1.67
C SER A 69 -32.44 5.04 2.03
N PHE A 70 -31.17 5.10 1.62
CA PHE A 70 -30.18 4.07 1.91
C PHE A 70 -29.73 4.14 3.37
N LYS A 71 -29.47 5.35 3.89
CA LYS A 71 -29.08 5.59 5.28
C LYS A 71 -30.09 5.00 6.27
N LYS A 72 -31.39 5.27 6.08
CA LYS A 72 -32.44 4.70 6.95
C LYS A 72 -32.44 3.18 6.92
N LYS A 73 -32.24 2.57 5.75
CA LYS A 73 -32.15 1.11 5.64
C LYS A 73 -30.91 0.56 6.34
N MET A 74 -29.78 1.26 6.25
CA MET A 74 -28.55 0.90 6.96
C MET A 74 -28.72 0.98 8.48
N GLU A 75 -29.38 2.01 9.01
CA GLU A 75 -29.64 2.17 10.46
C GLU A 75 -30.63 1.13 11.01
N THR A 76 -31.57 0.66 10.19
CA THR A 76 -32.60 -0.31 10.62
C THR A 76 -32.25 -1.77 10.35
N ALA A 77 -31.22 -2.04 9.54
CA ALA A 77 -30.85 -3.39 9.16
C ALA A 77 -30.09 -4.10 10.29
N ASP A 78 -30.33 -5.41 10.43
CA ASP A 78 -29.58 -6.24 11.38
C ASP A 78 -28.15 -6.47 10.87
N LEU A 79 -27.19 -6.67 11.79
CA LEU A 79 -25.79 -6.89 11.46
C LEU A 79 -25.62 -8.12 10.56
N ASP A 80 -26.38 -9.17 10.80
CA ASP A 80 -26.35 -10.39 9.99
C ASP A 80 -26.88 -10.15 8.57
N ASP A 81 -27.91 -9.32 8.42
CA ASP A 81 -28.47 -8.97 7.11
C ASP A 81 -27.50 -8.10 6.30
N ILE A 82 -26.75 -7.22 6.98
CA ILE A 82 -25.68 -6.40 6.40
C ILE A 82 -24.54 -7.30 5.91
N LYS A 83 -24.08 -8.25 6.74
CA LYS A 83 -23.00 -9.21 6.40
C LYS A 83 -23.38 -10.14 5.25
N ASN A 84 -24.65 -10.55 5.16
CA ASN A 84 -25.14 -11.50 4.16
C ASN A 84 -25.48 -10.85 2.80
N GLY A 85 -25.31 -9.52 2.67
CA GLY A 85 -25.50 -8.80 1.41
C GLY A 85 -26.95 -8.42 1.11
N ALA A 86 -27.87 -8.49 2.09
CA ALA A 86 -29.24 -8.01 1.91
C ALA A 86 -29.26 -6.49 1.64
N LEU A 87 -28.42 -5.74 2.37
CA LEU A 87 -28.23 -4.30 2.17
C LEU A 87 -27.69 -3.98 0.78
N SER A 88 -26.87 -4.85 0.20
CA SER A 88 -26.24 -4.62 -1.10
C SER A 88 -27.24 -4.58 -2.26
N ASN A 89 -28.38 -5.25 -2.14
CA ASN A 89 -29.44 -5.19 -3.14
C ASN A 89 -30.13 -3.82 -3.19
N GLU A 90 -30.08 -3.05 -2.10
CA GLU A 90 -30.65 -1.70 -2.05
C GLU A 90 -29.82 -0.69 -2.82
N LEU A 91 -28.59 -1.05 -3.20
CA LEU A 91 -27.77 -0.28 -4.13
C LEU A 91 -28.49 -0.04 -5.47
N TYR A 92 -29.43 -0.92 -5.86
CA TYR A 92 -30.23 -0.72 -7.06
C TYR A 92 -31.22 0.45 -6.96
N SER A 93 -31.66 0.77 -5.75
CA SER A 93 -32.61 1.84 -5.43
C SER A 93 -31.95 3.22 -5.33
N VAL A 94 -30.62 3.26 -5.20
CA VAL A 94 -29.82 4.48 -5.03
C VAL A 94 -29.73 5.29 -6.33
N SER A 95 -29.68 6.62 -6.19
CA SER A 95 -29.62 7.55 -7.33
C SER A 95 -28.48 7.26 -8.32
N GLY A 96 -28.71 7.51 -9.61
CA GLY A 96 -27.71 7.29 -10.66
C GLY A 96 -26.43 8.13 -10.49
N GLU A 97 -26.53 9.29 -9.84
CA GLU A 97 -25.37 10.14 -9.53
C GLU A 97 -24.44 9.49 -8.51
N ILE A 98 -25.00 8.89 -7.45
CA ILE A 98 -24.24 8.17 -6.44
C ILE A 98 -23.59 6.93 -7.06
N ARG A 99 -24.29 6.20 -7.92
CA ARG A 99 -23.72 5.04 -8.64
C ARG A 99 -22.54 5.42 -9.52
N THR A 100 -22.65 6.53 -10.27
CA THR A 100 -21.55 7.05 -11.08
C THR A 100 -20.33 7.43 -10.20
N LYS A 101 -20.57 7.98 -9.01
CA LYS A 101 -19.51 8.29 -8.04
C LYS A 101 -18.90 7.01 -7.43
N LEU A 102 -19.69 5.99 -7.15
CA LEU A 102 -19.20 4.68 -6.67
C LEU A 102 -18.34 3.97 -7.73
N ASP A 103 -18.74 4.03 -9.01
CA ASP A 103 -17.94 3.53 -10.13
C ASP A 103 -16.58 4.22 -10.21
N ALA A 104 -16.57 5.55 -10.01
CA ALA A 104 -15.35 6.34 -9.96
C ALA A 104 -14.45 5.95 -8.77
N LEU A 105 -15.03 5.74 -7.58
CA LEU A 105 -14.31 5.29 -6.38
C LEU A 105 -13.70 3.90 -6.59
N LYS A 106 -14.46 2.93 -7.15
CA LYS A 106 -13.93 1.59 -7.47
C LYS A 106 -12.74 1.68 -8.43
N LYS A 107 -12.80 2.57 -9.42
CA LYS A 107 -11.71 2.80 -10.37
C LYS A 107 -10.48 3.43 -9.70
N GLU A 108 -10.67 4.35 -8.77
CA GLU A 108 -9.59 4.94 -7.97
C GLU A 108 -8.88 3.86 -7.14
N GLU A 109 -9.66 3.01 -6.45
CA GLU A 109 -9.13 1.93 -5.62
C GLU A 109 -8.38 0.89 -6.46
N LEU A 110 -8.94 0.45 -7.58
CA LEU A 110 -8.24 -0.46 -8.48
C LEU A 110 -6.92 0.13 -9.02
N ASN A 111 -6.86 1.44 -9.24
CA ASN A 111 -5.61 2.09 -9.64
C ASN A 111 -4.59 2.13 -8.49
N ARG A 112 -5.03 2.33 -7.25
CA ARG A 112 -4.19 2.22 -6.05
C ARG A 112 -3.61 0.82 -5.91
N LEU A 113 -4.46 -0.21 -6.00
CA LEU A 113 -4.03 -1.63 -5.95
C LEU A 113 -3.06 -1.99 -7.09
N ARG A 114 -3.29 -1.45 -8.30
CA ARG A 114 -2.33 -1.59 -9.41
C ARG A 114 -0.98 -0.95 -9.11
N LYS A 115 -0.94 0.24 -8.50
CA LYS A 115 0.33 0.88 -8.11
C LYS A 115 1.09 0.02 -7.09
N ILE A 116 0.39 -0.54 -6.10
CA ILE A 116 0.99 -1.46 -5.10
C ILE A 116 1.56 -2.70 -5.80
N LEU A 117 0.80 -3.29 -6.72
CA LEU A 117 1.28 -4.41 -7.54
C LEU A 117 2.53 -4.03 -8.35
N HIS A 118 2.53 -2.85 -8.98
CA HIS A 118 3.69 -2.36 -9.74
C HIS A 118 4.93 -2.19 -8.86
N ALA A 119 4.79 -1.54 -7.69
CA ALA A 119 5.88 -1.37 -6.74
C ALA A 119 6.46 -2.73 -6.28
N LYS A 120 5.60 -3.71 -6.01
CA LYS A 120 6.08 -5.06 -5.62
C LYS A 120 6.83 -5.76 -6.75
N VAL A 121 6.35 -5.66 -7.99
CA VAL A 121 7.04 -6.23 -9.16
C VAL A 121 8.42 -5.60 -9.38
N GLU A 122 8.55 -4.29 -9.12
CA GLU A 122 9.82 -3.58 -9.19
C GLU A 122 10.81 -4.00 -8.09
N LEU A 123 10.34 -4.13 -6.85
CA LEU A 123 11.13 -4.65 -5.72
C LEU A 123 11.63 -6.07 -5.98
N ASP A 124 10.83 -6.90 -6.65
CA ASP A 124 11.17 -8.28 -7.00
C ASP A 124 12.12 -8.42 -8.21
N LYS A 125 12.71 -7.32 -8.70
CA LYS A 125 13.74 -7.27 -9.77
C LYS A 125 13.42 -8.17 -10.98
N GLY A 126 12.16 -8.18 -11.43
CA GLY A 126 11.78 -8.88 -12.66
C GLY A 126 11.54 -10.39 -12.54
N ARG A 127 11.39 -10.95 -11.32
CA ARG A 127 10.77 -12.28 -11.18
C ARG A 127 9.34 -12.24 -11.71
N LYS A 128 8.87 -13.34 -12.33
CA LYS A 128 7.47 -13.50 -12.78
C LYS A 128 6.56 -13.59 -11.55
N VAL A 129 6.28 -12.46 -10.91
CA VAL A 129 5.18 -12.34 -9.96
C VAL A 129 3.92 -12.72 -10.72
N GLN A 130 3.17 -13.70 -10.23
CA GLN A 130 1.85 -14.03 -10.77
C GLN A 130 0.93 -12.82 -10.53
N ARG A 131 0.96 -11.86 -11.45
CA ARG A 131 0.28 -10.56 -11.32
C ARG A 131 -1.20 -10.73 -11.02
N SER A 132 -1.85 -11.74 -11.62
CA SER A 132 -3.25 -12.05 -11.37
C SER A 132 -3.50 -12.63 -9.98
N GLY A 133 -2.60 -13.49 -9.48
CA GLY A 133 -2.72 -14.10 -8.14
C GLY A 133 -2.51 -13.09 -7.03
N TYR A 134 -1.49 -12.25 -7.15
CA TYR A 134 -1.21 -11.20 -6.17
C TYR A 134 -2.28 -10.10 -6.18
N LEU A 135 -2.75 -9.70 -7.38
CA LEU A 135 -3.86 -8.74 -7.49
C LEU A 135 -5.12 -9.29 -6.82
N LYS A 136 -5.42 -10.59 -7.00
CA LYS A 136 -6.54 -11.24 -6.32
C LYS A 136 -6.40 -11.17 -4.79
N GLN A 137 -5.20 -11.41 -4.26
CA GLN A 137 -4.94 -11.33 -2.82
C GLN A 137 -5.17 -9.93 -2.24
N ILE A 138 -4.67 -8.88 -2.89
CA ILE A 138 -4.79 -7.50 -2.39
C ILE A 138 -6.13 -6.83 -2.70
N ALA A 139 -6.94 -7.45 -3.58
CA ALA A 139 -8.23 -6.91 -4.00
C ALA A 139 -9.39 -7.78 -3.51
N ASN A 140 -9.19 -8.65 -2.52
CA ASN A 140 -10.22 -9.54 -1.97
C ASN A 140 -11.53 -8.80 -1.58
N HIS A 141 -11.42 -7.53 -1.18
CA HIS A 141 -12.55 -6.65 -0.81
C HIS A 141 -13.35 -6.09 -2.01
N LEU A 142 -13.00 -6.44 -3.26
CA LEU A 142 -13.68 -6.01 -4.48
C LEU A 142 -14.04 -7.20 -5.39
N ASP A 143 -15.08 -7.04 -6.20
CA ASP A 143 -15.36 -7.99 -7.26
C ASP A 143 -14.46 -7.77 -8.49
N HIS A 144 -13.85 -8.86 -8.96
CA HIS A 144 -12.98 -8.89 -10.14
C HIS A 144 -13.75 -9.15 -11.44
N GLY A 145 -15.03 -9.55 -11.35
CA GLY A 145 -15.89 -9.79 -12.51
C GLY A 145 -16.29 -8.52 -13.24
N SER A 146 -16.39 -7.40 -12.52
CA SER A 146 -16.87 -6.10 -13.02
C SER A 146 -15.86 -4.95 -12.82
N PRO A 147 -14.75 -4.85 -13.56
CA PRO A 147 -13.66 -3.89 -13.28
C PRO A 147 -14.02 -2.39 -13.34
N HIS A 148 -15.19 -2.03 -13.86
CA HIS A 148 -15.58 -0.66 -14.16
C HIS A 148 -16.93 -0.23 -13.58
N THR A 149 -17.65 -1.14 -12.93
CA THR A 149 -18.96 -0.90 -12.32
C THR A 149 -18.93 -1.39 -10.88
N PHE A 150 -19.42 -0.58 -9.95
CA PHE A 150 -19.60 -0.94 -8.56
C PHE A 150 -20.99 -1.56 -8.38
N GLU A 151 -21.02 -2.87 -8.13
CA GLU A 151 -22.23 -3.68 -8.06
C GLU A 151 -22.56 -4.10 -6.62
N ALA A 152 -23.74 -4.69 -6.42
CA ALA A 152 -24.13 -5.24 -5.12
C ALA A 152 -23.11 -6.27 -4.60
N ASP A 153 -22.48 -7.03 -5.50
CA ASP A 153 -21.43 -7.98 -5.15
C ASP A 153 -20.16 -7.30 -4.61
N ASP A 154 -19.81 -6.11 -5.10
CA ASP A 154 -18.69 -5.34 -4.55
C ASP A 154 -18.98 -4.87 -3.14
N LEU A 155 -20.17 -4.31 -2.90
CA LEU A 155 -20.55 -3.85 -1.57
C LEU A 155 -20.62 -5.03 -0.58
N THR A 156 -21.15 -6.17 -1.02
CA THR A 156 -21.19 -7.39 -0.20
C THR A 156 -19.79 -7.88 0.14
N LYS A 157 -18.87 -7.93 -0.83
CA LYS A 157 -17.48 -8.34 -0.61
C LYS A 157 -16.73 -7.34 0.26
N LEU A 158 -16.95 -6.04 0.06
CA LEU A 158 -16.33 -4.99 0.84
C LEU A 158 -16.77 -5.09 2.30
N ILE A 159 -18.08 -5.16 2.57
CA ILE A 159 -18.62 -5.31 3.93
C ILE A 159 -18.12 -6.61 4.54
N LYS A 160 -18.28 -7.75 3.86
CA LYS A 160 -17.88 -9.05 4.41
C LYS A 160 -16.38 -9.14 4.71
N THR A 161 -15.55 -8.61 3.81
CA THR A 161 -14.10 -8.59 4.01
C THR A 161 -13.73 -7.61 5.10
N ALA A 162 -14.32 -6.40 5.13
CA ALA A 162 -14.10 -5.44 6.20
C ALA A 162 -14.49 -6.01 7.57
N THR A 163 -15.68 -6.59 7.69
CA THR A 163 -16.13 -7.24 8.92
C THR A 163 -15.17 -8.35 9.35
N SER A 164 -14.82 -9.26 8.44
CA SER A 164 -13.90 -10.36 8.75
C SER A 164 -12.50 -9.85 9.11
N ASP A 165 -11.99 -8.85 8.39
CA ASP A 165 -10.67 -8.30 8.64
C ASP A 165 -10.65 -7.57 9.98
N LEU A 166 -11.70 -6.82 10.35
CA LEU A 166 -11.82 -6.15 11.65
C LEU A 166 -11.95 -7.14 12.80
N GLU A 167 -12.79 -8.16 12.67
CA GLU A 167 -12.96 -9.22 13.67
C GLU A 167 -11.65 -9.99 13.94
N ASN A 168 -10.76 -10.05 12.95
CA ASN A 168 -9.50 -10.78 13.03
C ASN A 168 -8.27 -9.86 13.08
N PHE A 169 -8.45 -8.54 13.09
CA PHE A 169 -7.37 -7.58 12.85
C PHE A 169 -6.29 -7.69 13.92
N ASP A 170 -6.71 -7.65 15.19
CA ASP A 170 -5.81 -7.73 16.32
C ASP A 170 -5.13 -9.10 16.40
N ARG A 171 -5.89 -10.18 16.17
CA ARG A 171 -5.34 -11.54 16.13
C ARG A 171 -4.27 -11.68 15.05
N ASP A 172 -4.56 -11.23 13.84
CA ASP A 172 -3.65 -11.36 12.71
C ASP A 172 -2.39 -10.48 12.92
N ARG A 173 -2.55 -9.29 13.54
CA ARG A 173 -1.44 -8.44 13.99
C ARG A 173 -0.57 -9.16 15.04
N HIS A 174 -1.16 -9.75 16.07
CA HIS A 174 -0.44 -10.54 17.07
C HIS A 174 0.32 -11.71 16.44
N GLU A 175 -0.26 -12.38 15.45
CA GLU A 175 0.43 -13.43 14.70
C GLU A 175 1.61 -12.90 13.87
N GLU A 176 1.46 -11.74 13.23
CA GLU A 176 2.52 -11.10 12.46
C GLU A 176 3.69 -10.67 13.35
N PHE A 177 3.39 -10.07 14.50
CA PHE A 177 4.39 -9.72 15.52
C PHE A 177 5.11 -10.96 16.05
N LYS A 178 4.36 -12.03 16.37
CA LYS A 178 4.95 -13.32 16.76
C LYS A 178 5.89 -13.87 15.69
N LYS A 179 5.48 -13.84 14.41
CA LYS A 179 6.32 -14.28 13.27
C LYS A 179 7.55 -13.38 13.10
N PHE A 180 7.44 -12.09 13.37
CA PHE A 180 8.56 -11.15 13.35
C PHE A 180 9.61 -11.50 14.41
N GLU A 181 9.20 -11.71 15.66
CA GLU A 181 10.11 -12.10 16.75
C GLU A 181 10.73 -13.48 16.51
N MET A 182 9.96 -14.45 16.00
CA MET A 182 10.51 -15.76 15.60
C MET A 182 11.58 -15.63 14.50
N ARG A 183 11.41 -14.72 13.52
CA ARG A 183 12.45 -14.45 12.50
C ARG A 183 13.70 -13.84 13.11
N ARG A 184 13.56 -12.92 14.08
CA ARG A 184 14.70 -12.31 14.77
C ARG A 184 15.49 -13.37 15.53
N GLU A 185 14.79 -14.24 16.25
CA GLU A 185 15.41 -15.33 17.01
C GLU A 185 16.14 -16.32 16.10
N MET A 186 15.55 -16.70 14.96
CA MET A 186 16.23 -17.54 13.96
C MET A 186 17.53 -16.89 13.45
N LYS A 187 17.49 -15.61 13.07
CA LYS A 187 18.68 -14.88 12.61
C LYS A 187 19.76 -14.81 13.71
N ARG A 188 19.34 -14.68 14.97
CA ARG A 188 20.25 -14.69 16.13
C ARG A 188 20.94 -16.05 16.25
N GLU A 189 20.18 -17.14 16.22
CA GLU A 189 20.74 -18.50 16.27
C GLU A 189 21.68 -18.81 15.10
N GLU A 190 21.36 -18.36 13.89
CA GLU A 190 22.23 -18.52 12.73
C GLU A 190 23.56 -17.79 12.91
N LYS A 191 23.54 -16.57 13.46
CA LYS A 191 24.76 -15.84 13.80
C LYS A 191 25.58 -16.59 14.88
N LEU A 192 24.92 -17.11 15.91
CA LEU A 192 25.58 -17.89 16.96
C LEU A 192 26.25 -19.16 16.44
N LYS A 193 25.72 -19.79 15.38
CA LYS A 193 26.33 -20.96 14.73
C LYS A 193 27.63 -20.63 13.98
N MET A 194 27.84 -19.37 13.61
CA MET A 194 29.03 -18.92 12.88
C MET A 194 30.17 -18.46 13.80
N LEU A 195 29.92 -18.32 15.10
CA LEU A 195 30.88 -17.87 16.11
C LEU A 195 31.60 -19.05 16.77
N ASP A 196 32.76 -18.77 17.37
CA ASP A 196 33.46 -19.74 18.21
C ASP A 196 32.76 -19.93 19.59
N GLU A 197 33.17 -20.92 20.37
CA GLU A 197 32.53 -21.25 21.65
C GLU A 197 32.60 -20.10 22.68
N GLN A 198 33.70 -19.35 22.72
CA GLN A 198 33.88 -18.25 23.67
C GLN A 198 33.05 -17.04 23.25
N GLU A 199 33.08 -16.71 21.96
CA GLU A 199 32.27 -15.65 21.36
C GLU A 199 30.78 -15.95 21.47
N ARG A 200 30.36 -17.20 21.26
CA ARG A 200 28.97 -17.63 21.41
C ARG A 200 28.47 -17.40 22.83
N LYS A 201 29.22 -17.86 23.84
CA LYS A 201 28.84 -17.69 25.25
C LYS A 201 28.77 -16.20 25.63
N LYS A 202 29.73 -15.39 25.17
CA LYS A 202 29.71 -13.95 25.39
C LYS A 202 28.48 -13.30 24.74
N ALA A 203 28.17 -13.65 23.49
CA ALA A 203 27.02 -13.12 22.78
C ALA A 203 25.68 -13.50 23.44
N GLU A 204 25.57 -14.72 23.98
CA GLU A 204 24.39 -15.16 24.75
C GLU A 204 24.25 -14.40 26.08
N ASP A 205 25.36 -14.22 26.81
CA ASP A 205 25.36 -13.46 28.06
C ASP A 205 25.03 -11.97 27.84
N ASP A 206 25.59 -11.35 26.80
CA ASP A 206 25.32 -9.97 26.42
C ASP A 206 23.85 -9.81 25.97
N TYR A 207 23.32 -10.76 25.19
CA TYR A 207 21.91 -10.77 24.80
C TYR A 207 20.97 -10.88 26.02
N ARG A 208 21.27 -11.79 26.96
CA ARG A 208 20.45 -11.94 28.18
C ARG A 208 20.45 -10.66 29.02
N LYS A 209 21.60 -10.01 29.21
CA LYS A 209 21.68 -8.74 29.94
C LYS A 209 20.89 -7.65 29.24
N HIS A 210 21.01 -7.55 27.93
CA HIS A 210 20.27 -6.56 27.16
C HIS A 210 18.75 -6.76 27.27
N GLN A 211 18.27 -8.01 27.21
CA GLN A 211 16.85 -8.33 27.43
C GLN A 211 16.38 -7.96 28.84
N GLN A 212 17.20 -8.19 29.87
CA GLN A 212 16.90 -7.77 31.24
C GLN A 212 16.82 -6.24 31.35
N GLU A 213 17.78 -5.51 30.77
CA GLU A 213 17.78 -4.05 30.75
C GLU A 213 16.54 -3.48 30.05
N LEU A 214 16.09 -4.10 28.95
CA LEU A 214 14.86 -3.72 28.25
C LEU A 214 13.62 -3.99 29.11
N ALA A 215 13.53 -5.16 29.74
CA ALA A 215 12.42 -5.51 30.62
C ALA A 215 12.31 -4.59 31.85
N ASP A 216 13.45 -4.19 32.43
CA ASP A 216 13.50 -3.26 33.55
C ASP A 216 13.13 -1.83 33.11
N LYS A 217 13.60 -1.40 31.93
CA LYS A 217 13.30 -0.07 31.37
C LYS A 217 11.85 0.06 30.91
N SER A 218 11.24 -1.03 30.44
CA SER A 218 9.85 -1.08 29.97
C SER A 218 8.82 -1.22 31.09
N SER A 219 9.21 -1.03 32.35
CA SER A 219 8.29 -1.00 33.48
C SER A 219 7.29 0.16 33.34
N ILE A 220 6.13 -0.14 32.76
CA ILE A 220 4.97 0.74 32.67
C ILE A 220 3.97 0.42 33.79
N HIS A 221 3.09 1.38 34.07
CA HIS A 221 1.94 1.10 34.92
C HIS A 221 1.01 0.08 34.25
N HIS A 222 0.27 -0.65 35.08
CA HIS A 222 -0.74 -1.58 34.57
C HIS A 222 -1.77 -0.82 33.72
N PRO A 223 -2.11 -1.31 32.51
CA PRO A 223 -3.04 -0.62 31.61
C PRO A 223 -4.42 -0.39 32.26
N GLY A 224 -4.93 0.84 32.19
CA GLY A 224 -6.21 1.24 32.79
C GLY A 224 -6.20 1.35 34.32
N SER A 225 -5.05 1.15 34.99
CA SER A 225 -4.97 1.29 36.45
C SER A 225 -5.01 2.75 36.90
N LYS A 226 -5.36 2.98 38.16
CA LYS A 226 -5.38 4.31 38.77
C LYS A 226 -4.05 5.04 38.60
N ALA A 227 -2.93 4.36 38.85
CA ALA A 227 -1.60 4.95 38.73
C ALA A 227 -1.31 5.45 37.30
N GLN A 228 -1.71 4.66 36.29
CA GLN A 228 -1.54 5.06 34.90
C GLN A 228 -2.37 6.30 34.55
N LEU A 229 -3.66 6.30 34.90
CA LEU A 229 -4.55 7.40 34.55
C LEU A 229 -4.23 8.67 35.35
N GLU A 230 -3.71 8.54 36.56
CA GLU A 230 -3.18 9.66 37.35
C GLU A 230 -1.96 10.30 36.70
N ASP A 231 -1.04 9.50 36.14
CA ASP A 231 0.12 10.03 35.42
C ASP A 231 -0.30 10.84 34.18
N VAL A 232 -1.27 10.34 33.41
CA VAL A 232 -1.84 11.08 32.26
C VAL A 232 -2.51 12.37 32.73
N TRP A 233 -3.33 12.30 33.79
CA TRP A 233 -3.98 13.47 34.40
C TRP A 233 -2.97 14.55 34.87
N ASN A 234 -1.85 14.11 35.44
CA ASN A 234 -0.83 15.00 35.99
C ASN A 234 0.06 15.60 34.89
N GLU A 235 0.51 14.77 33.94
CA GLU A 235 1.52 15.14 32.94
C GLU A 235 0.95 15.66 31.62
N GLU A 236 -0.17 15.11 31.15
CA GLU A 236 -0.79 15.47 29.86
C GLU A 236 -1.89 16.51 30.03
N ASP A 237 -2.82 16.28 30.95
CA ASP A 237 -3.92 17.22 31.19
C ASP A 237 -3.47 18.45 32.00
N GLY A 238 -2.32 18.36 32.68
CA GLY A 238 -1.76 19.43 33.50
C GLY A 238 -2.60 19.72 34.75
N LEU A 239 -3.33 18.72 35.26
CA LEU A 239 -4.27 18.85 36.38
C LEU A 239 -3.73 18.31 37.70
N GLY A 240 -2.42 18.13 37.84
CA GLY A 240 -1.84 17.48 39.03
C GLY A 240 -1.96 18.23 40.37
N GLU A 241 -2.51 19.45 40.38
CA GLU A 241 -2.90 20.12 41.63
C GLU A 241 -4.29 19.69 42.14
N GLN A 242 -5.06 18.98 41.32
CA GLN A 242 -6.41 18.51 41.62
C GLN A 242 -6.38 17.00 41.89
N GLU A 243 -7.23 16.56 42.82
CA GLU A 243 -7.42 15.12 43.07
C GLU A 243 -8.04 14.47 41.83
N PHE A 244 -7.50 13.30 41.47
CA PHE A 244 -7.95 12.54 40.31
C PHE A 244 -9.44 12.24 40.41
N ASN A 245 -10.17 12.60 39.34
CA ASN A 245 -11.60 12.36 39.25
C ASN A 245 -11.92 11.53 37.99
N PRO A 246 -12.34 10.26 38.13
CA PRO A 246 -12.61 9.38 36.99
C PRO A 246 -13.63 9.98 36.01
N LYS A 247 -14.67 10.65 36.50
CA LYS A 247 -15.71 11.25 35.66
C LYS A 247 -15.17 12.41 34.83
N THR A 248 -14.30 13.23 35.41
CA THR A 248 -13.67 14.35 34.68
C THR A 248 -12.66 13.80 33.68
N PHE A 249 -11.85 12.81 34.08
CA PHE A 249 -10.88 12.14 33.22
C PHE A 249 -11.55 11.59 31.95
N PHE A 250 -12.63 10.82 32.11
CA PHE A 250 -13.39 10.26 30.98
C PHE A 250 -13.85 11.35 30.02
N LYS A 251 -14.45 12.43 30.52
CA LYS A 251 -14.99 13.52 29.69
C LYS A 251 -13.93 14.33 28.94
N MET A 252 -12.69 14.33 29.41
CA MET A 252 -11.60 15.03 28.73
C MET A 252 -11.01 14.18 27.60
N HIS A 253 -11.04 12.86 27.76
CA HIS A 253 -10.49 11.90 26.81
C HIS A 253 -11.54 11.35 25.83
N ASP A 254 -12.83 11.57 26.09
CA ASP A 254 -13.90 11.59 25.10
C ASP A 254 -13.72 12.84 24.21
N VAL A 255 -12.81 12.74 23.23
CA VAL A 255 -12.36 13.85 22.40
C VAL A 255 -13.48 14.27 21.44
N ASN A 256 -14.26 13.30 20.98
CA ASN A 256 -15.33 13.53 20.02
C ASN A 256 -16.65 13.98 20.70
N GLY A 257 -16.79 13.77 22.01
CA GLY A 257 -17.92 14.19 22.84
C GLY A 257 -19.19 13.33 22.66
N ASP A 258 -19.06 12.10 22.16
CA ASP A 258 -20.19 11.20 21.90
C ASP A 258 -20.64 10.42 23.15
N GLY A 259 -19.90 10.54 24.26
CA GLY A 259 -20.21 9.92 25.54
C GLY A 259 -19.69 8.49 25.69
N TYR A 260 -18.93 8.01 24.71
CA TYR A 260 -18.24 6.73 24.71
C TYR A 260 -16.74 6.98 24.63
N MET A 261 -15.96 5.99 25.07
CA MET A 261 -14.52 5.98 24.86
C MET A 261 -14.20 4.80 23.95
N ASP A 262 -13.76 5.11 22.73
CA ASP A 262 -13.48 4.10 21.71
C ASP A 262 -12.03 3.58 21.77
N SER A 263 -11.72 2.60 20.93
CA SER A 263 -10.38 2.03 20.79
C SER A 263 -9.29 3.08 20.54
N MET A 264 -9.56 4.12 19.76
CA MET A 264 -8.57 5.14 19.40
C MET A 264 -8.33 6.10 20.56
N GLU A 265 -9.39 6.48 21.27
CA GLU A 265 -9.30 7.33 22.46
C GLU A 265 -8.57 6.61 23.60
N LEU A 266 -8.81 5.31 23.79
CA LEU A 266 -8.02 4.49 24.71
C LEU A 266 -6.56 4.40 24.31
N GLU A 267 -6.27 4.14 23.03
CA GLU A 267 -4.90 4.03 22.55
C GLU A 267 -4.11 5.34 22.71
N ALA A 268 -4.78 6.49 22.58
CA ALA A 268 -4.18 7.80 22.78
C ALA A 268 -3.71 8.01 24.23
N ILE A 269 -4.44 7.47 25.22
CA ILE A 269 -4.05 7.53 26.64
C ILE A 269 -2.69 6.84 26.87
N PHE A 270 -2.35 5.83 26.05
CA PHE A 270 -1.11 5.06 26.22
C PHE A 270 0.11 5.69 25.54
N ASP A 271 -0.08 6.71 24.69
CA ASP A 271 0.98 7.28 23.83
C ASP A 271 2.21 7.74 24.63
N LYS A 272 1.98 8.41 25.75
CA LYS A 272 3.06 8.96 26.59
C LYS A 272 3.86 7.87 27.28
N ASP A 273 3.21 6.87 27.85
CA ASP A 273 3.88 5.76 28.52
C ASP A 273 4.71 4.95 27.51
N LEU A 274 4.12 4.67 26.36
CA LEU A 274 4.78 3.92 25.30
C LEU A 274 5.94 4.68 24.68
N SER A 275 5.81 5.99 24.46
CA SER A 275 6.90 6.82 23.93
C SER A 275 8.08 6.99 24.89
N LYS A 276 7.86 6.90 26.21
CA LYS A 276 8.94 6.86 27.22
C LYS A 276 9.78 5.58 27.11
N VAL A 277 9.12 4.44 26.89
CA VAL A 277 9.76 3.12 26.79
C VAL A 277 10.43 2.93 25.42
N TYR A 278 9.65 3.09 24.36
CA TYR A 278 9.99 2.85 22.96
C TYR A 278 10.37 4.14 22.22
N ALA A 279 11.28 4.92 22.82
CA ALA A 279 11.65 6.25 22.31
C ALA A 279 12.51 6.21 21.03
N ASP A 280 12.96 5.03 20.59
CA ASP A 280 13.76 4.90 19.38
C ASP A 280 12.87 4.77 18.13
N ASN A 281 13.33 5.33 17.01
CA ASN A 281 12.61 5.33 15.73
C ASN A 281 13.03 4.15 14.82
N SER A 282 13.56 3.08 15.39
CA SER A 282 13.82 1.86 14.63
C SER A 282 12.51 1.17 14.26
N GLU A 283 12.52 0.45 13.14
CA GLU A 283 11.38 -0.37 12.73
C GLU A 283 10.97 -1.36 13.83
N GLU A 284 11.95 -1.86 14.61
CA GLU A 284 11.72 -2.80 15.70
C GLU A 284 10.97 -2.15 16.87
N SER A 285 11.42 -0.99 17.33
CA SER A 285 10.77 -0.23 18.41
C SER A 285 9.37 0.22 18.04
N ILE A 286 9.17 0.69 16.79
CA ILE A 286 7.84 1.07 16.30
C ILE A 286 6.89 -0.15 16.30
N MET A 287 7.33 -1.30 15.79
CA MET A 287 6.52 -2.52 15.80
C MET A 287 6.19 -3.00 17.23
N GLN A 288 7.17 -2.99 18.14
CA GLN A 288 6.95 -3.35 19.54
C GLN A 288 5.99 -2.39 20.23
N MET A 289 6.14 -1.08 20.00
CA MET A 289 5.26 -0.06 20.55
C MET A 289 3.82 -0.21 20.07
N GLU A 290 3.60 -0.43 18.78
CA GLU A 290 2.25 -0.63 18.21
C GLU A 290 1.59 -1.92 18.69
N GLU A 291 2.37 -2.99 18.82
CA GLU A 291 1.88 -4.25 19.40
C GLU A 291 1.53 -4.06 20.88
N GLU A 292 2.41 -3.43 21.67
CA GLU A 292 2.17 -3.18 23.10
C GLU A 292 0.92 -2.31 23.29
N ARG A 293 0.75 -1.25 22.49
CA ARG A 293 -0.47 -0.42 22.45
C ARG A 293 -1.73 -1.26 22.26
N THR A 294 -1.69 -2.16 21.28
CA THR A 294 -2.83 -3.04 20.96
C THR A 294 -3.14 -3.94 22.16
N ARG A 295 -2.11 -4.54 22.78
CA ARG A 295 -2.26 -5.40 23.96
C ARG A 295 -2.80 -4.65 25.18
N MET A 296 -2.34 -3.42 25.41
CA MET A 296 -2.86 -2.55 26.47
C MET A 296 -4.35 -2.27 26.26
N ARG A 297 -4.74 -1.92 25.02
CA ARG A 297 -6.15 -1.68 24.66
C ARG A 297 -7.01 -2.92 24.87
N GLU A 298 -6.59 -4.09 24.37
CA GLU A 298 -7.32 -5.35 24.56
C GLU A 298 -7.48 -5.69 26.04
N HIS A 299 -6.43 -5.47 26.84
CA HIS A 299 -6.45 -5.69 28.27
C HIS A 299 -7.49 -4.80 28.96
N VAL A 300 -7.46 -3.49 28.68
CA VAL A 300 -8.43 -2.53 29.25
C VAL A 300 -9.85 -2.83 28.80
N MET A 301 -10.07 -3.10 27.51
CA MET A 301 -11.40 -3.48 27.02
C MET A 301 -11.93 -4.72 27.75
N LYS A 302 -11.12 -5.76 27.92
CA LYS A 302 -11.52 -6.97 28.65
C LYS A 302 -11.89 -6.71 30.11
N GLU A 303 -11.25 -5.73 30.75
CA GLU A 303 -11.51 -5.38 32.14
C GLU A 303 -12.72 -4.45 32.30
N VAL A 304 -12.91 -3.50 31.40
CA VAL A 304 -13.88 -2.41 31.55
C VAL A 304 -15.15 -2.62 30.74
N ASP A 305 -15.03 -3.01 29.47
CA ASP A 305 -16.15 -3.25 28.56
C ASP A 305 -16.85 -4.57 28.94
N LYS A 306 -18.02 -4.48 29.58
CA LYS A 306 -18.75 -5.66 30.09
C LYS A 306 -19.75 -6.19 29.07
N ASN A 307 -20.26 -5.33 28.20
CA ASN A 307 -21.23 -5.73 27.18
C ASN A 307 -20.53 -6.22 25.89
N ASN A 308 -19.20 -6.04 25.78
CA ASN A 308 -18.33 -6.40 24.66
C ASN A 308 -18.78 -5.75 23.34
N ASP A 309 -19.25 -4.50 23.41
CA ASP A 309 -19.62 -3.72 22.22
C ASP A 309 -18.44 -2.91 21.64
N GLY A 310 -17.28 -2.94 22.29
CA GLY A 310 -16.06 -2.27 21.86
C GLY A 310 -16.05 -0.77 22.18
N LEU A 311 -16.99 -0.29 23.01
CA LEU A 311 -17.10 1.10 23.44
C LEU A 311 -17.24 1.16 24.95
N ILE A 312 -16.40 1.94 25.62
CA ILE A 312 -16.51 2.09 27.07
C ILE A 312 -17.48 3.22 27.38
N THR A 313 -18.58 2.91 28.03
CA THR A 313 -19.49 3.95 28.54
C THR A 313 -18.96 4.57 29.83
N LEU A 314 -19.39 5.81 30.11
CA LEU A 314 -19.13 6.45 31.41
C LEU A 314 -19.56 5.58 32.60
N GLU A 315 -20.66 4.84 32.46
CA GLU A 315 -21.16 3.97 33.54
C GLU A 315 -20.22 2.79 33.80
N GLU A 316 -19.72 2.14 32.75
CA GLU A 316 -18.76 1.05 32.86
C GLU A 316 -17.43 1.51 33.43
N PHE A 317 -16.93 2.65 32.94
CA PHE A 317 -15.70 3.25 33.45
C PHE A 317 -15.80 3.59 34.94
N LEU A 318 -16.91 4.19 35.38
CA LEU A 318 -17.11 4.52 36.79
C LEU A 318 -17.21 3.27 37.65
N LYS A 319 -17.95 2.25 37.20
CA LYS A 319 -18.03 0.96 37.90
C LYS A 319 -16.66 0.32 38.04
N TYR A 320 -15.83 0.38 37.00
CA TYR A 320 -14.47 -0.12 37.03
C TYR A 320 -13.59 0.68 38.00
N SER A 321 -13.72 2.00 38.03
CA SER A 321 -12.94 2.87 38.94
C SER A 321 -13.20 2.61 40.44
N ASP A 322 -14.34 2.01 40.78
CA ASP A 322 -14.69 1.60 42.14
C ASP A 322 -14.14 0.21 42.53
N THR A 323 -13.53 -0.52 41.59
CA THR A 323 -13.02 -1.88 41.82
C THR A 323 -11.64 -1.87 42.49
N PRO A 324 -11.30 -2.91 43.29
CA PRO A 324 -9.95 -3.04 43.83
C PRO A 324 -8.89 -3.24 42.75
N GLU A 325 -9.26 -3.86 41.61
CA GLU A 325 -8.39 -4.06 40.45
C GLU A 325 -7.91 -2.72 39.86
N PHE A 326 -8.77 -1.70 39.82
CA PHE A 326 -8.39 -0.36 39.38
C PHE A 326 -7.33 0.28 40.30
N ALA A 327 -7.49 0.13 41.62
CA ALA A 327 -6.60 0.77 42.60
C ALA A 327 -5.28 0.01 42.80
N ASN A 328 -5.33 -1.32 42.82
CA ASN A 328 -4.20 -2.21 43.03
C ASN A 328 -4.35 -3.46 42.15
N PRO A 329 -4.02 -3.36 40.85
CA PRO A 329 -4.09 -4.50 39.95
C PRO A 329 -3.08 -5.59 40.35
N ASP A 330 -3.38 -6.84 40.03
CA ASP A 330 -2.44 -7.95 40.23
C ASP A 330 -1.21 -7.74 39.33
N GLU A 331 -0.01 -7.80 39.89
CA GLU A 331 1.24 -7.65 39.14
C GLU A 331 1.39 -8.67 38.00
N ASN A 332 0.71 -9.82 38.07
CA ASN A 332 0.74 -10.84 37.02
C ASN A 332 -0.37 -10.72 35.98
N SER A 333 -1.32 -9.78 36.16
CA SER A 333 -2.46 -9.63 35.25
C SER A 333 -2.06 -9.07 33.88
N TYR A 334 -0.98 -8.29 33.83
CA TYR A 334 -0.42 -7.74 32.60
C TYR A 334 1.10 -7.92 32.56
N LYS A 335 1.63 -8.28 31.39
CA LYS A 335 3.07 -8.39 31.13
C LYS A 335 3.43 -7.68 29.83
N THR A 336 4.49 -6.88 29.87
CA THR A 336 4.98 -6.17 28.67
C THR A 336 5.60 -7.14 27.67
N ILE A 337 5.69 -6.74 26.40
CA ILE A 337 6.38 -7.51 25.36
C ILE A 337 7.80 -7.87 25.80
N ASP A 338 8.57 -6.92 26.33
CA ASP A 338 9.95 -7.16 26.76
C ASP A 338 10.03 -8.18 27.91
N GLN A 339 9.08 -8.15 28.85
CA GLN A 339 8.96 -9.18 29.89
C GLN A 339 8.62 -10.55 29.30
N MET A 340 7.68 -10.61 28.36
CA MET A 340 7.31 -11.86 27.69
C MET A 340 8.45 -12.45 26.85
N LEU A 341 9.26 -11.60 26.23
CA LEU A 341 10.47 -11.99 25.50
C LEU A 341 11.52 -12.57 26.46
N LEU A 342 11.75 -11.90 27.59
CA LEU A 342 12.67 -12.36 28.64
C LEU A 342 12.23 -13.70 29.25
N GLU A 343 10.93 -13.90 29.47
CA GLU A 343 10.36 -15.14 30.02
C GLU A 343 10.15 -16.24 28.97
N HIS A 344 10.36 -15.95 27.68
CA HIS A 344 10.06 -16.85 26.57
C HIS A 344 8.59 -17.31 26.51
N THR A 345 7.65 -16.41 26.81
CA THR A 345 6.20 -16.68 26.82
C THR A 345 5.45 -16.15 25.60
N LEU A 346 6.09 -15.29 24.78
CA LEU A 346 5.48 -14.73 23.56
C LEU A 346 5.13 -15.81 22.52
N TYR A 347 5.97 -16.83 22.40
CA TYR A 347 5.73 -17.99 21.55
C TYR A 347 6.34 -19.24 22.16
N THR A 348 5.73 -20.37 21.84
CA THR A 348 6.21 -21.69 22.26
C THR A 348 7.35 -22.17 21.38
N GLN A 349 8.19 -23.06 21.92
CA GLN A 349 9.25 -23.71 21.13
C GLN A 349 8.67 -24.54 19.96
N ASP A 350 7.48 -25.11 20.12
CA ASP A 350 6.78 -25.84 19.08
C ASP A 350 6.33 -24.93 17.92
N GLU A 351 5.84 -23.71 18.24
CA GLU A 351 5.54 -22.70 17.22
C GLU A 351 6.80 -22.28 16.47
N LEU A 352 7.90 -22.03 17.17
CA LEU A 352 9.19 -21.69 16.54
C LEU A 352 9.69 -22.82 15.62
N ARG A 353 9.55 -24.09 16.04
CA ARG A 353 9.90 -25.24 15.20
C ARG A 353 9.04 -25.32 13.94
N LYS A 354 7.71 -25.23 14.07
CA LYS A 354 6.79 -25.22 12.93
C LYS A 354 7.08 -24.05 12.00
N TYR A 355 7.41 -22.88 12.56
CA TYR A 355 7.77 -21.71 11.78
C TYR A 355 9.05 -21.97 10.95
N ARG A 356 10.09 -22.57 11.54
CA ARG A 356 11.31 -22.97 10.81
C ARG A 356 11.03 -23.96 9.70
N GLU A 357 10.21 -24.97 9.96
CA GLU A 357 9.79 -25.97 8.96
C GLU A 357 9.09 -25.27 7.78
N ASN A 358 8.11 -24.42 8.07
CA ASN A 358 7.39 -23.64 7.05
C ASN A 358 8.33 -22.75 6.22
N ILE A 359 9.30 -22.07 6.85
CA ILE A 359 10.29 -21.25 6.14
C ILE A 359 11.18 -22.13 5.26
N SER A 360 11.65 -23.28 5.76
CA SER A 360 12.47 -24.20 4.99
C SER A 360 11.72 -24.76 3.78
N ASP A 361 10.46 -25.14 3.96
CA ASP A 361 9.60 -25.62 2.88
C ASP A 361 9.37 -24.54 1.82
N GLN A 362 9.10 -23.30 2.25
CA GLN A 362 8.96 -22.15 1.35
C GLN A 362 10.26 -21.86 0.58
N GLU A 363 11.42 -21.92 1.25
CA GLU A 363 12.72 -21.74 0.60
C GLU A 363 12.99 -22.84 -0.44
N GLN A 364 12.66 -24.09 -0.14
CA GLN A 364 12.76 -25.19 -1.08
C GLN A 364 11.81 -25.02 -2.27
N GLU A 365 10.57 -24.59 -2.04
CA GLU A 365 9.60 -24.32 -3.10
C GLU A 365 10.07 -23.17 -4.00
N ILE A 366 10.57 -22.09 -3.40
CA ILE A 366 11.14 -20.94 -4.13
C ILE A 366 12.35 -21.37 -4.93
N LYS A 367 13.24 -22.19 -4.36
CA LYS A 367 14.41 -22.72 -5.06
C LYS A 367 14.02 -23.59 -6.24
N ALA A 368 13.08 -24.52 -6.06
CA ALA A 368 12.58 -25.38 -7.14
C ALA A 368 11.92 -24.54 -8.26
N LYS A 369 11.12 -23.54 -7.91
CA LYS A 369 10.52 -22.60 -8.87
C LYS A 369 11.58 -21.77 -9.60
N LEU A 370 12.64 -21.35 -8.90
CA LEU A 370 13.75 -20.61 -9.50
C LEU A 370 14.53 -21.48 -10.49
N GLU A 371 14.82 -22.72 -10.14
CA GLU A 371 15.48 -23.70 -11.03
C GLU A 371 14.61 -23.97 -12.27
N GLN A 372 13.30 -24.18 -12.10
CA GLN A 372 12.38 -24.33 -13.23
C GLN A 372 12.34 -23.07 -14.12
N ALA A 373 12.31 -21.88 -13.53
CA ALA A 373 12.31 -20.63 -14.27
C ALA A 373 13.62 -20.44 -15.06
N GLN A 374 14.77 -20.81 -14.49
CA GLN A 374 16.07 -20.79 -15.15
C GLN A 374 16.11 -21.78 -16.33
N LEU A 375 15.62 -23.01 -16.14
CA LEU A 375 15.57 -24.01 -17.20
C LEU A 375 14.68 -23.55 -18.36
N ALA A 376 13.50 -23.02 -18.06
CA ALA A 376 12.59 -22.47 -19.08
C ALA A 376 13.22 -21.28 -19.82
N ALA A 377 13.95 -20.41 -19.13
CA ALA A 377 14.67 -19.30 -19.77
C ALA A 377 15.77 -19.80 -20.71
N GLN A 378 16.53 -20.83 -20.32
CA GLN A 378 17.56 -21.43 -21.16
C GLN A 378 16.98 -22.10 -22.42
N GLN A 379 15.86 -22.82 -22.28
CA GLN A 379 15.14 -23.41 -23.42
C GLN A 379 14.60 -22.33 -24.37
N ALA A 380 14.05 -21.23 -23.85
CA ALA A 380 13.59 -20.12 -24.67
C ALA A 380 14.74 -19.47 -25.46
N GLN A 381 15.91 -19.29 -24.84
CA GLN A 381 17.11 -18.79 -25.54
C GLN A 381 17.57 -19.74 -26.65
N GLN A 382 17.59 -21.05 -26.39
CA GLN A 382 17.94 -22.04 -27.41
C GLN A 382 16.93 -22.05 -28.58
N ALA A 383 15.64 -21.94 -28.29
CA ALA A 383 14.59 -21.86 -29.31
C ALA A 383 14.73 -20.59 -30.18
N GLN A 384 15.03 -19.44 -29.57
CA GLN A 384 15.30 -18.21 -30.30
C GLN A 384 16.55 -18.32 -31.19
N ALA A 385 17.64 -18.92 -30.68
CA ALA A 385 18.84 -19.16 -31.47
C ALA A 385 18.58 -20.11 -32.65
N ALA A 386 17.78 -21.17 -32.44
CA ALA A 386 17.38 -22.09 -33.50
C ALA A 386 16.53 -21.41 -34.59
N GLN A 387 15.58 -20.54 -34.19
CA GLN A 387 14.78 -19.75 -35.14
C GLN A 387 15.65 -18.78 -35.96
N GLN A 388 16.62 -18.11 -35.32
CA GLN A 388 17.57 -17.24 -36.02
C GLN A 388 18.45 -18.02 -37.00
N ALA A 389 18.91 -19.23 -36.63
CA ALA A 389 19.68 -20.09 -37.52
C ALA A 389 18.86 -20.56 -38.73
N GLN A 390 17.58 -20.93 -38.53
CA GLN A 390 16.68 -21.29 -39.64
C GLN A 390 16.40 -20.09 -40.56
N ALA A 391 16.17 -18.91 -40.00
CA ALA A 391 15.97 -17.69 -40.78
C ALA A 391 17.22 -17.35 -41.63
N ALA A 392 18.42 -17.52 -41.07
CA ALA A 392 19.67 -17.32 -41.80
C ALA A 392 19.85 -18.32 -42.96
N GLN A 393 19.51 -19.60 -42.75
CA GLN A 393 19.54 -20.60 -43.83
C GLN A 393 18.53 -20.29 -44.94
N GLN A 394 17.32 -19.87 -44.60
CA GLN A 394 16.32 -19.46 -45.60
C GLN A 394 16.77 -18.22 -46.39
N ALA A 395 17.41 -17.25 -45.74
CA ALA A 395 17.96 -16.08 -46.41
C ALA A 395 19.08 -16.45 -47.40
N GLN A 396 19.98 -17.37 -47.03
CA GLN A 396 21.01 -17.89 -47.94
C GLN A 396 20.40 -18.66 -49.11
N ALA A 397 19.40 -19.51 -48.88
CA ALA A 397 18.72 -20.25 -49.94
C ALA A 397 18.00 -19.31 -50.91
N ALA A 398 17.37 -18.24 -50.41
CA ALA A 398 16.73 -17.22 -51.24
C ALA A 398 17.74 -16.47 -52.11
N GLN A 399 18.91 -16.10 -51.57
CA GLN A 399 19.98 -15.49 -52.38
C GLN A 399 20.48 -16.43 -53.47
N GLN A 400 20.68 -17.72 -53.18
CA GLN A 400 21.10 -18.70 -54.19
C GLN A 400 20.04 -18.89 -55.28
N ALA A 401 18.76 -18.92 -54.91
CA ALA A 401 17.66 -19.02 -55.88
C ALA A 401 17.57 -17.79 -56.80
N GLN A 402 17.76 -16.58 -56.27
CA GLN A 402 17.83 -15.36 -57.07
C GLN A 402 19.04 -15.36 -58.02
N ALA A 403 20.22 -15.79 -57.54
CA ALA A 403 21.41 -15.91 -58.39
C ALA A 403 21.21 -16.94 -59.52
N ALA A 404 20.55 -18.06 -59.23
CA ALA A 404 20.22 -19.08 -60.24
C ALA A 404 19.22 -18.56 -61.30
N GLN A 405 18.19 -17.81 -60.90
CA GLN A 405 17.28 -17.17 -61.85
C GLN A 405 17.99 -16.15 -62.75
N GLN A 406 18.89 -15.32 -62.20
CA GLN A 406 19.69 -14.39 -62.99
C GLN A 406 20.61 -15.11 -63.99
N ALA A 407 21.22 -16.23 -63.59
CA ALA A 407 22.05 -17.04 -64.48
C ALA A 407 21.25 -17.67 -65.63
N GLN A 408 20.04 -18.20 -65.36
CA GLN A 408 19.15 -18.71 -66.40
C GLN A 408 18.67 -17.61 -67.35
N ALA A 409 18.32 -16.42 -66.83
CA ALA A 409 17.93 -15.28 -67.65
C ALA A 409 19.08 -14.82 -68.56
N ALA A 410 20.32 -14.82 -68.06
CA ALA A 410 21.51 -14.50 -68.85
C ALA A 410 21.76 -15.53 -69.99
N GLN A 411 21.59 -16.82 -69.72
CA GLN A 411 21.69 -17.86 -70.76
C GLN A 411 20.61 -17.72 -71.84
N GLN A 412 19.35 -17.45 -71.45
CA GLN A 412 18.27 -17.21 -72.42
C GLN A 412 18.52 -15.96 -73.27
N ALA A 413 19.08 -14.89 -72.68
CA ALA A 413 19.44 -13.68 -73.42
C ALA A 413 20.57 -13.95 -74.44
N GLN A 414 21.58 -14.74 -74.09
CA GLN A 414 22.63 -15.15 -75.03
C GLN A 414 22.09 -16.04 -76.16
N ALA A 415 21.21 -17.00 -75.85
CA ALA A 415 20.59 -17.84 -76.87
C ALA A 415 19.71 -17.02 -77.84
N ALA A 416 18.99 -16.01 -77.34
CA ALA A 416 18.20 -15.10 -78.18
C ALA A 416 19.09 -14.26 -79.11
N GLN A 417 20.24 -13.76 -78.62
CA GLN A 417 21.20 -13.04 -79.47
C GLN A 417 21.81 -13.94 -80.55
N GLN A 418 22.15 -15.19 -80.24
CA GLN A 418 22.67 -16.14 -81.24
C GLN A 418 21.61 -16.48 -82.29
N ALA A 419 20.33 -16.62 -81.91
CA ALA A 419 19.24 -16.86 -82.85
C ALA A 419 19.02 -15.67 -83.80
N GLN A 420 19.11 -14.43 -83.29
CA GLN A 420 19.05 -13.23 -84.15
C GLN A 420 20.25 -13.13 -85.10
N ALA A 421 21.46 -13.43 -84.64
CA ALA A 421 22.65 -13.44 -85.48
C ALA A 421 22.56 -14.51 -86.59
N ALA A 422 22.01 -15.69 -86.29
CA ALA A 422 21.78 -16.75 -87.28
C ALA A 422 20.76 -16.34 -88.36
N GLN A 423 19.68 -15.65 -87.98
CA GLN A 423 18.70 -15.11 -88.95
C GLN A 423 19.33 -14.03 -89.85
N GLN A 424 20.15 -13.14 -89.30
CA GLN A 424 20.86 -12.14 -90.11
C GLN A 424 21.88 -12.77 -91.08
N ALA A 425 22.58 -13.83 -90.65
CA ALA A 425 23.50 -14.56 -91.53
C ALA A 425 22.78 -15.25 -92.70
N GLN A 426 21.61 -15.85 -92.47
CA GLN A 426 20.79 -16.42 -93.54
C GLN A 426 20.26 -15.35 -94.51
N ALA A 427 19.82 -14.19 -93.99
CA ALA A 427 19.39 -13.08 -94.83
C ALA A 427 20.55 -12.52 -95.69
N ALA A 428 21.77 -12.45 -95.15
CA ALA A 428 22.95 -12.01 -95.88
C ALA A 428 23.35 -12.98 -97.00
N GLN A 429 23.26 -14.30 -96.76
CA GLN A 429 23.51 -15.30 -97.81
C GLN A 429 22.49 -15.22 -98.95
N GLN A 430 21.20 -15.01 -98.63
CA GLN A 430 20.17 -14.82 -99.67
C GLN A 430 20.40 -13.53 -100.47
N ALA A 431 20.86 -12.45 -99.83
CA ALA A 431 21.20 -11.20 -100.53
C ALA A 431 22.43 -11.37 -101.47
N GLN A 432 23.46 -12.10 -101.05
CA GLN A 432 24.62 -12.41 -101.92
C GLN A 432 24.24 -13.30 -103.10
N ALA A 433 23.39 -14.32 -102.88
CA ALA A 433 22.89 -15.16 -103.98
C ALA A 433 22.07 -14.34 -105.00
N ALA A 434 21.27 -13.37 -104.53
CA ALA A 434 20.53 -12.46 -105.41
C ALA A 434 21.46 -11.54 -106.23
N GLN A 435 22.54 -11.02 -105.63
CA GLN A 435 23.53 -10.23 -106.36
C GLN A 435 24.30 -11.04 -107.41
N GLN A 436 24.66 -12.29 -107.11
CA GLN A 436 25.32 -13.17 -108.09
C GLN A 436 24.37 -13.53 -109.25
N ALA A 437 23.08 -13.72 -108.99
CA ALA A 437 22.08 -13.94 -110.05
C ALA A 437 21.92 -12.70 -110.95
N GLN A 438 21.96 -11.49 -110.40
CA GLN A 438 21.95 -10.26 -111.19
C GLN A 438 23.24 -10.04 -111.99
N ALA A 439 24.40 -10.36 -111.43
CA ALA A 439 25.68 -10.30 -112.14
C ALA A 439 25.75 -11.32 -113.30
N ALA A 440 25.19 -12.52 -113.12
CA ALA A 440 25.08 -13.52 -114.18
C ALA A 440 24.16 -13.06 -115.33
N GLN A 441 23.05 -12.38 -115.02
CA GLN A 441 22.18 -11.79 -116.05
C GLN A 441 22.87 -10.65 -116.82
N GLN A 442 23.66 -9.81 -116.15
CA GLN A 442 24.44 -8.77 -116.82
C GLN A 442 25.59 -9.34 -117.68
N ALA A 443 26.22 -10.43 -117.26
CA ALA A 443 27.24 -11.13 -118.04
C ALA A 443 26.66 -11.81 -119.30
N GLN A 444 25.44 -12.35 -119.23
CA GLN A 444 24.75 -12.88 -120.40
C GLN A 444 24.28 -11.79 -121.38
N ALA A 445 23.93 -10.59 -120.89
CA ALA A 445 23.63 -9.45 -121.75
C ALA A 445 24.87 -8.90 -122.49
N ALA A 446 26.07 -9.03 -121.90
CA ALA A 446 27.32 -8.61 -122.53
C ALA A 446 27.82 -9.55 -123.65
N GLN A 447 27.38 -10.82 -123.67
CA GLN A 447 27.73 -11.79 -124.72
C GLN A 447 26.86 -11.68 -125.98
N GLN A 448 25.82 -10.83 -126.00
CA GLN A 448 25.00 -10.58 -127.20
C GLN A 448 25.40 -9.29 -127.96
N ALA A 449 26.53 -8.67 -127.63
CA ALA A 449 26.96 -7.39 -128.19
C ALA A 449 28.31 -7.40 -128.95
N GLN A 450 28.86 -8.56 -129.33
CA GLN A 450 30.01 -8.65 -130.24
C GLN A 450 29.88 -9.76 -131.27
#